data_AF-A0A728I7E1-F1
#
_entry.id   AF-A0A728I7E1-F1
#
_cell.length_a   1.000
_cell.length_b   1.000
_cell.length_c   1.000
_cell.angle_alpha   90.00
_cell.angle_beta   90.00
_cell.angle_gamma   90.00
#
_symmetry.space_group_name_H-M   'P 1'
#
loop_
_entity.id
_entity.type
_entity.pdbx_description
1 polymer ?
#
loop_
_entity_poly.entity_id
_entity_poly.type
_entity_poly.pdbx_seq_one_letter_code
_entity_poly.pdbx_strand_id
1 'polypeptide(L)' 'MEWKVVDTVISPSTGVSFSCIHSLKNLRLTLWYQADVYMPPGS' A
#
# COMPACT_ATOMS: atom_id res chain seq x y z
N MET A 1 15.55 -4.28 3.30
CA MET A 1 14.76 -3.46 4.24
C MET A 1 13.33 -3.95 4.13
N GLU A 2 12.76 -4.52 5.18
CA GLU A 2 11.42 -5.13 5.15
C GLU A 2 10.35 -4.04 5.33
N TRP A 3 9.35 -4.04 4.45
CA TRP A 3 8.18 -3.16 4.52
C TRP A 3 6.96 -4.06 4.62
N LYS A 4 5.99 -3.66 5.44
CA LYS A 4 4.72 -4.37 5.58
C LYS A 4 3.57 -3.45 5.22
N VAL A 5 2.61 -4.00 4.48
CA VAL A 5 1.37 -3.29 4.18
C VAL A 5 0.45 -3.34 5.39
N VAL A 6 0.08 -2.17 5.90
CA VAL A 6 -0.94 -2.02 6.95
C VAL A 6 -2.32 -2.18 6.33
N ASP A 7 -2.57 -1.42 5.27
CA ASP A 7 -3.86 -1.38 4.59
C ASP A 7 -3.73 -0.80 3.18
N THR A 8 -4.71 -1.09 2.33
CA THR A 8 -4.77 -0.60 0.95
C THR A 8 -6.19 -0.18 0.59
N VAL A 9 -6.33 1.06 0.13
CA VAL A 9 -7.57 1.61 -0.44
C VAL A 9 -7.46 1.62 -1.95
N ILE A 10 -8.49 1.12 -2.62
CA ILE A 10 -8.53 0.96 -4.07
C ILE A 10 -9.70 1.78 -4.62
N SER A 11 -9.47 2.47 -5.73
CA SER A 11 -10.50 3.09 -6.55
C SER A 11 -10.66 2.29 -7.85
N PRO A 12 -11.59 1.32 -7.91
CA PRO A 12 -11.73 0.42 -9.06
C PRO A 12 -12.08 1.14 -10.36
N SER A 13 -12.78 2.28 -10.27
CA SER A 13 -13.17 3.09 -11.43
C SER A 13 -11.99 3.75 -12.13
N THR A 14 -10.88 3.97 -11.42
CA THR A 14 -9.68 4.65 -11.95
C THR A 14 -8.45 3.75 -12.01
N GLY A 15 -8.50 2.57 -11.39
CA GLY A 15 -7.34 1.68 -11.24
C GLY A 15 -6.27 2.22 -10.28
N VAL A 16 -6.57 3.28 -9.54
CA VAL A 16 -5.64 3.90 -8.59
C VAL A 16 -5.77 3.24 -7.22
N SER A 17 -4.63 2.91 -6.62
CA SER A 17 -4.52 2.32 -5.29
C SER A 17 -3.62 3.18 -4.39
N PHE A 18 -3.97 3.20 -3.11
CA PHE A 18 -3.20 3.82 -2.05
C PHE A 18 -2.89 2.78 -0.98
N SER A 19 -1.61 2.51 -0.73
CA SER A 19 -1.19 1.56 0.30
C SER A 19 -0.44 2.25 1.41
N CYS A 20 -0.84 2.01 2.65
CA CYS A 20 -0.10 2.44 3.82
C CYS A 20 0.89 1.35 4.18
N ILE A 21 2.18 1.66 4.12
CA ILE A 21 3.26 0.74 4.45
C ILE A 21 4.05 1.24 5.66
N HIS A 22 4.63 0.32 6.41
CA HIS A 22 5.53 0.65 7.50
C HIS A 22 6.79 -0.22 7.48
N SER A 23 7.88 0.30 8.03
CA SER A 23 9.12 -0.47 8.24
C SER A 23 9.48 -0.53 9.72
N LEU A 24 10.58 -1.23 10.01
CA LEU A 24 11.28 -1.17 11.29
C LEU A 24 11.64 0.30 11.58
N LYS A 25 11.53 0.70 12.86
CA LYS A 25 11.73 2.08 13.36
C LYS A 25 10.58 3.07 13.10
N ASN A 26 9.34 2.59 13.05
CA ASN A 26 8.11 3.42 13.03
C ASN A 26 7.96 4.37 11.84
N LEU A 27 8.75 4.18 10.77
CA LEU A 27 8.55 4.94 9.54
C LEU A 27 7.31 4.43 8.82
N ARG A 28 6.40 5.34 8.48
CA ARG A 28 5.17 5.06 7.72
C ARG A 28 5.18 5.87 6.42
N LEU A 29 4.74 5.25 5.34
CA LEU A 29 4.62 5.89 4.03
C LEU A 29 3.26 5.53 3.42
N THR A 30 2.72 6.46 2.63
CA THR A 30 1.58 6.18 1.76
C THR A 30 2.08 6.11 0.32
N LEU A 31 1.94 4.94 -0.30
CA LEU A 31 2.21 4.74 -1.71
C LEU A 31 0.98 5.11 -2.52
N TRP A 32 1.18 5.82 -3.62
CA TRP A 32 0.16 6.06 -4.65
C TRP A 32 0.63 5.41 -5.94
N TYR A 33 -0.16 4.50 -6.46
CA TYR A 33 0.19 3.76 -7.67
C TYR A 33 -1.07 3.37 -8.45
N GLN A 34 -0.90 3.14 -9.75
CA GLN A 34 -1.91 2.50 -10.57
C GLN A 34 -1.61 1.00 -10.60
N ALA A 35 -2.62 0.16 -10.45
CA ALA A 35 -2.44 -1.28 -10.38
C ALA A 35 -3.65 -2.07 -10.86
N ASP A 36 -3.37 -3.16 -11.56
CA ASP A 36 -4.34 -4.22 -11.86
C ASP A 36 -4.47 -5.20 -10.67
N VAL A 37 -3.41 -5.35 -9.88
CA VAL A 37 -3.36 -6.16 -8.65
C VAL A 37 -2.75 -5.31 -7.53
N TYR A 38 -3.47 -5.20 -6.42
CA TYR A 38 -3.09 -4.36 -5.29
C TYR A 38 -2.27 -5.14 -4.25
N MET A 39 -1.57 -4.41 -3.38
CA MET A 39 -0.85 -5.01 -2.26
C MET A 39 -1.82 -5.23 -1.09
N PRO A 40 -2.12 -6.46 -0.67
CA PRO A 40 -3.06 -6.71 0.43
C PRO A 40 -2.40 -6.41 1.80
N PRO A 41 -3.19 -6.20 2.86
CA PRO A 41 -2.67 -6.12 4.21
C PRO A 41 -1.79 -7.34 4.56
N GLY A 42 -0.63 -7.09 5.16
CA GLY A 42 0.30 -8.13 5.61
C GLY A 42 1.25 -8.68 4.55
N SER A 43 1.15 -8.27 3.29
CA SER A 43 2.20 -8.51 2.28
C SER A 43 3.45 -7.66 2.51
#